data_AF-A0A3D0Q603-F1
#
_entry.id   AF-A0A3D0Q603-F1
#
_cell.length_a   1.000
_cell.length_b   1.000
_cell.length_c   1.000
_cell.angle_alpha   90.00
_cell.angle_beta   90.00
_cell.angle_gamma   90.00
#
_symmetry.space_group_name_H-M   'P 1'
#
loop_
_entity.id
_entity.type
_entity.pdbx_description
1 polymer ?
#
loop_
_entity_poly.entity_id
_entity_poly.type
_entity_poly.pdbx_seq_one_letter_code
_entity_poly.pdbx_strand_id
1 'polypeptide(L)'
;SSGGERAKFGLSFAEIINTARYLKEQGMAHCLKLLHFHIGSQLTDIRSVKEAISEGGRIYAEMHKMGFPLDYVDVGGGLGIDYDGTASTSESSRNYSMQEYVADVVYGMKEVCDLEGVPHPNLVSESGRAITAHHSCVITQIMGEIRSNSAGVDTSEAEGEHYFVKNMREMASSFDQQTNMQELYNDASQYKEQALDAFKLRVLSLEELAKIETLYWEIMERLQEYYAHADYVPEELQELDYSLSSQYLCNFSVFQSAADTWAIDQLLPVVPISRMNERPDVNCSLVDITCDSDGKIDQFTVGREITDVLPMHKLQPNEPYYIGLFLTGAYQDVMGDMHNLFGRLNEVHIFSYDDDPEDFYIEEVVKGTSVEDVLSIMQYNPKAMAYDVKRLIDKQVSAGNIKPREGVRWTDFYEACLSGYTYLKTGK
;
A
#
# COMPACT_ATOMS: atom_id res chain seq x y z
N SER A 1 4.14 -20.82 -3.69
CA SER A 1 5.19 -21.84 -3.44
C SER A 1 5.77 -22.33 -4.76
N SER A 2 7.10 -22.26 -4.91
CA SER A 2 7.87 -22.88 -6.00
C SER A 2 8.45 -24.24 -5.62
N GLY A 3 8.12 -24.78 -4.43
CA GLY A 3 8.50 -26.13 -3.98
C GLY A 3 7.28 -27.06 -3.82
N GLY A 4 7.52 -28.37 -3.95
CA GLY A 4 6.52 -29.44 -3.79
C GLY A 4 5.98 -30.03 -5.11
N GLU A 5 5.07 -31.02 -5.02
CA GLU A 5 4.54 -31.78 -6.18
C GLU A 5 3.80 -30.92 -7.23
N ARG A 6 3.41 -29.68 -6.88
CA ARG A 6 2.77 -28.71 -7.79
C ARG A 6 3.64 -27.48 -8.08
N ALA A 7 4.94 -27.58 -7.82
CA ALA A 7 5.89 -26.51 -8.14
C ALA A 7 5.89 -26.17 -9.64
N LYS A 8 6.03 -24.89 -9.97
CA LYS A 8 6.13 -24.40 -11.36
C LYS A 8 7.41 -24.87 -12.06
N PHE A 9 8.48 -25.06 -11.29
CA PHE A 9 9.82 -25.39 -11.75
C PHE A 9 10.49 -26.38 -10.79
N GLY A 10 11.53 -27.05 -11.26
CA GLY A 10 12.30 -28.04 -10.50
C GLY A 10 12.29 -29.41 -11.16
N LEU A 11 13.31 -30.21 -10.87
CA LEU A 11 13.38 -31.60 -11.30
C LEU A 11 12.96 -32.48 -10.13
N SER A 12 12.07 -33.43 -10.38
CA SER A 12 11.78 -34.52 -9.44
C SER A 12 13.03 -35.36 -9.16
N PHE A 13 13.07 -36.11 -8.06
CA PHE A 13 14.20 -37.01 -7.75
C PHE A 13 14.54 -37.97 -8.91
N ALA A 14 13.53 -38.47 -9.62
CA ALA A 14 13.73 -39.33 -10.78
C ALA A 14 14.41 -38.57 -11.94
N GLU A 15 13.98 -37.35 -12.20
CA GLU A 15 14.56 -36.49 -13.24
C GLU A 15 15.99 -36.05 -12.88
N ILE A 16 16.27 -35.74 -11.60
CA ILE A 16 17.63 -35.45 -11.12
C ILE A 16 18.56 -36.64 -11.43
N ILE A 17 18.17 -37.85 -11.03
CA ILE A 17 18.97 -39.07 -11.25
C ILE A 17 19.15 -39.35 -12.75
N ASN A 18 18.09 -39.22 -13.54
CA ASN A 18 18.14 -39.47 -14.98
C ASN A 18 19.03 -38.45 -15.69
N THR A 19 18.93 -37.17 -15.31
CA THR A 19 19.77 -36.09 -15.86
C THR A 19 21.23 -36.30 -15.51
N ALA A 20 21.52 -36.65 -14.25
CA ALA A 20 22.86 -37.00 -13.80
C ALA A 20 23.45 -38.15 -14.64
N ARG A 21 22.72 -39.26 -14.77
CA ARG A 21 23.15 -40.42 -15.57
C ARG A 21 23.41 -40.04 -17.02
N TYR A 22 22.50 -39.30 -17.64
CA TYR A 22 22.65 -38.81 -19.00
C TYR A 22 23.92 -37.97 -19.17
N LEU A 23 24.18 -37.01 -18.27
CA LEU A 23 25.40 -36.20 -18.31
C LEU A 23 26.67 -37.06 -18.18
N LYS A 24 26.63 -38.11 -17.35
CA LYS A 24 27.76 -39.05 -17.21
C LYS A 24 27.99 -39.86 -18.48
N GLU A 25 26.94 -40.35 -19.11
CA GLU A 25 26.99 -41.09 -20.38
C GLU A 25 27.58 -40.23 -21.51
N GLN A 26 27.28 -38.93 -21.52
CA GLN A 26 27.83 -37.99 -22.50
C GLN A 26 29.23 -37.46 -22.14
N GLY A 27 29.83 -37.88 -21.01
CA GLY A 27 31.12 -37.35 -20.55
C GLY A 27 31.07 -35.90 -20.04
N MET A 28 29.88 -35.38 -19.77
CA MET A 28 29.61 -33.99 -19.37
C MET A 28 29.30 -33.85 -17.87
N ALA A 29 29.63 -34.86 -17.04
CA ALA A 29 29.38 -34.81 -15.59
C ALA A 29 30.02 -33.57 -14.91
N HIS A 30 31.16 -33.11 -15.43
CA HIS A 30 31.86 -31.92 -14.93
C HIS A 30 31.10 -30.60 -15.17
N CYS A 31 30.11 -30.58 -16.07
CA CYS A 31 29.30 -29.38 -16.33
C CYS A 31 28.25 -29.14 -15.25
N LEU A 32 27.88 -30.17 -14.47
CA LEU A 32 26.92 -30.03 -13.38
C LEU A 32 27.64 -29.48 -12.15
N LYS A 33 27.44 -28.19 -11.86
CA LYS A 33 28.20 -27.45 -10.84
C LYS A 33 27.40 -26.88 -9.69
N LEU A 34 26.09 -26.72 -9.85
CA LEU A 34 25.25 -25.99 -8.91
C LEU A 34 23.97 -26.77 -8.63
N LEU A 35 23.63 -26.92 -7.34
CA LEU A 35 22.30 -27.29 -6.88
C LEU A 35 21.56 -26.02 -6.49
N HIS A 36 20.36 -25.82 -7.02
CA HIS A 36 19.50 -24.68 -6.68
C HIS A 36 18.18 -25.20 -6.13
N PHE A 37 17.66 -24.53 -5.09
CA PHE A 37 16.28 -24.67 -4.66
C PHE A 37 15.73 -23.32 -4.18
N HIS A 38 14.44 -23.08 -4.43
CA HIS A 38 13.76 -21.87 -4.01
C HIS A 38 12.39 -22.19 -3.42
N ILE A 39 12.21 -21.85 -2.15
CA ILE A 39 10.98 -22.15 -1.37
C ILE A 39 9.87 -21.13 -1.72
N GLY A 40 10.27 -19.87 -1.86
CA GLY A 40 9.40 -18.73 -2.16
C GLY A 40 9.99 -17.42 -1.61
N SER A 41 9.30 -16.31 -1.87
CA SER A 41 9.59 -15.02 -1.24
C SER A 41 8.96 -14.94 0.15
N GLN A 42 9.51 -14.09 1.03
CA GLN A 42 8.93 -13.73 2.33
C GLN A 42 8.64 -14.95 3.20
N LEU A 43 9.68 -15.74 3.53
CA LEU A 43 9.53 -16.83 4.48
C LEU A 43 9.37 -16.24 5.87
N THR A 44 8.23 -16.46 6.50
CA THR A 44 7.88 -15.88 7.80
C THR A 44 8.39 -16.72 8.98
N ASP A 45 8.65 -18.01 8.74
CA ASP A 45 9.10 -18.97 9.74
C ASP A 45 10.46 -19.60 9.40
N ILE A 46 11.41 -19.47 10.32
CA ILE A 46 12.75 -20.04 10.20
C ILE A 46 12.77 -21.56 10.06
N ARG A 47 11.75 -22.26 10.58
CA ARG A 47 11.65 -23.72 10.48
C ARG A 47 11.60 -24.19 9.03
N SER A 48 10.89 -23.47 8.16
CA SER A 48 10.81 -23.79 6.74
C SER A 48 12.17 -23.68 6.04
N VAL A 49 13.01 -22.73 6.46
CA VAL A 49 14.39 -22.61 5.96
C VAL A 49 15.20 -23.84 6.38
N LYS A 50 15.13 -24.24 7.66
CA LYS A 50 15.87 -25.41 8.18
C LYS A 50 15.50 -26.69 7.44
N GLU A 51 14.22 -26.91 7.20
CA GLU A 51 13.73 -28.08 6.48
C GLU A 51 14.28 -28.14 5.05
N ALA A 52 14.25 -27.02 4.33
CA ALA A 52 14.77 -26.95 2.97
C ALA A 52 16.29 -27.11 2.89
N ILE A 53 17.04 -26.54 3.85
CA ILE A 53 18.50 -26.73 3.93
C ILE A 53 18.84 -28.19 4.22
N SER A 54 18.08 -28.85 5.10
CA SER A 54 18.28 -30.27 5.40
C SER A 54 18.05 -31.12 4.14
N GLU A 55 16.93 -30.91 3.44
CA GLU A 55 16.62 -31.64 2.20
C GLU A 55 17.64 -31.35 1.08
N GLY A 56 17.91 -30.08 0.80
CA GLY A 56 18.87 -29.66 -0.22
C GLY A 56 20.28 -30.15 0.09
N GLY A 57 20.69 -30.13 1.36
CA GLY A 57 21.97 -30.66 1.82
C GLY A 57 22.10 -32.17 1.57
N ARG A 58 21.02 -32.94 1.80
CA ARG A 58 20.98 -34.38 1.48
C ARG A 58 21.13 -34.62 -0.01
N ILE A 59 20.43 -33.85 -0.85
CA ILE A 59 20.52 -33.97 -2.31
C ILE A 59 21.96 -33.69 -2.77
N TYR A 60 22.57 -32.61 -2.27
CA TYR A 60 23.97 -32.27 -2.56
C TYR A 60 24.91 -33.43 -2.21
N ALA A 61 24.78 -33.99 -1.00
CA ALA A 61 25.64 -35.08 -0.55
C ALA A 61 25.49 -36.35 -1.42
N GLU A 62 24.27 -36.74 -1.76
CA GLU A 62 24.02 -37.89 -2.64
C GLU A 62 24.59 -37.67 -4.05
N MET A 63 24.42 -36.47 -4.62
CA MET A 63 24.98 -36.12 -5.92
C MET A 63 26.51 -36.20 -5.92
N HIS A 64 27.15 -35.73 -4.85
CA HIS A 64 28.60 -35.84 -4.68
C HIS A 64 29.04 -37.31 -4.61
N LYS A 65 28.33 -38.16 -3.88
CA LYS A 65 28.60 -39.61 -3.79
C LYS A 65 28.37 -40.34 -5.12
N MET A 66 27.49 -39.84 -5.97
CA MET A 66 27.28 -40.35 -7.34
C MET A 66 28.40 -39.95 -8.33
N GLY A 67 29.34 -39.11 -7.88
CA GLY A 67 30.49 -38.64 -8.65
C GLY A 67 30.26 -37.32 -9.39
N PHE A 68 29.30 -36.50 -8.93
CA PHE A 68 29.08 -35.14 -9.42
C PHE A 68 29.58 -34.14 -8.37
N PRO A 69 30.81 -33.61 -8.51
CA PRO A 69 31.35 -32.64 -7.57
C PRO A 69 30.74 -31.26 -7.83
N LEU A 70 29.56 -31.03 -7.25
CA LEU A 70 28.91 -29.73 -7.22
C LEU A 70 29.77 -28.74 -6.42
N ASP A 71 30.02 -27.56 -6.97
CA ASP A 71 30.82 -26.52 -6.32
C ASP A 71 29.95 -25.53 -5.53
N TYR A 72 28.66 -25.43 -5.89
CA TYR A 72 27.73 -24.44 -5.35
C TYR A 72 26.43 -25.09 -4.88
N VAL A 73 25.92 -24.58 -3.75
CA VAL A 73 24.54 -24.76 -3.31
C VAL A 73 23.92 -23.37 -3.20
N ASP A 74 22.91 -23.14 -4.02
CA ASP A 74 22.12 -21.93 -4.05
C ASP A 74 20.79 -22.17 -3.35
N VAL A 75 20.58 -21.47 -2.24
CA VAL A 75 19.39 -21.61 -1.39
C VAL A 75 18.24 -20.71 -1.87
N GLY A 76 18.44 -20.00 -2.98
CA GLY A 76 17.48 -19.07 -3.56
C GLY A 76 17.20 -17.88 -2.66
N GLY A 77 16.08 -17.21 -2.91
CA GLY A 77 15.55 -16.16 -2.05
C GLY A 77 14.78 -16.70 -0.84
N GLY A 78 14.03 -15.81 -0.18
CA GLY A 78 13.11 -16.17 0.90
C GLY A 78 13.41 -15.52 2.25
N LEU A 79 14.62 -14.96 2.44
CA LEU A 79 14.92 -14.10 3.58
C LEU A 79 13.88 -12.97 3.67
N GLY A 80 13.04 -13.03 4.69
CA GLY A 80 11.91 -12.11 4.89
C GLY A 80 12.35 -10.74 5.37
N ILE A 81 11.43 -9.78 5.27
CA ILE A 81 11.50 -8.46 5.91
C ILE A 81 10.40 -8.35 6.95
N ASP A 82 10.68 -7.67 8.04
CA ASP A 82 9.69 -7.40 9.09
C ASP A 82 9.01 -6.06 8.77
N TYR A 83 7.89 -6.09 8.05
CA TYR A 83 7.16 -4.88 7.64
C TYR A 83 6.28 -4.33 8.76
N ASP A 84 5.77 -5.19 9.64
CA ASP A 84 4.89 -4.80 10.76
C ASP A 84 5.66 -4.59 12.08
N GLY A 85 6.93 -4.98 12.16
CA GLY A 85 7.77 -4.79 13.35
C GLY A 85 7.37 -5.67 14.54
N THR A 86 6.54 -6.70 14.29
CA THR A 86 6.06 -7.63 15.31
C THR A 86 7.07 -8.74 15.63
N ALA A 87 8.02 -9.00 14.72
CA ALA A 87 8.92 -10.15 14.78
C ALA A 87 8.16 -11.49 14.97
N SER A 88 7.00 -11.62 14.33
CA SER A 88 6.12 -12.79 14.38
C SER A 88 6.14 -13.61 13.09
N THR A 89 5.36 -14.70 13.03
CA THR A 89 5.15 -15.49 11.80
C THR A 89 3.99 -14.97 10.94
N SER A 90 3.51 -13.73 11.14
CA SER A 90 2.51 -13.09 10.28
C SER A 90 3.01 -12.97 8.84
N GLU A 91 2.09 -12.83 7.88
CA GLU A 91 2.44 -12.76 6.44
C GLU A 91 3.33 -11.55 6.10
N SER A 92 3.19 -10.46 6.85
CA SER A 92 3.99 -9.24 6.70
C SER A 92 5.22 -9.17 7.63
N SER A 93 5.55 -10.27 8.34
CA SER A 93 6.65 -10.34 9.31
C SER A 93 7.55 -11.56 9.08
N ARG A 94 8.53 -11.73 9.98
CA ARG A 94 9.33 -12.94 10.17
C ARG A 94 9.67 -13.17 11.64
N ASN A 95 9.78 -14.44 12.05
CA ASN A 95 10.15 -14.82 13.43
C ASN A 95 11.66 -14.98 13.67
N TYR A 96 12.50 -14.43 12.78
CA TYR A 96 13.95 -14.62 12.80
C TYR A 96 14.69 -13.40 12.30
N SER A 97 15.93 -13.25 12.77
CA SER A 97 16.90 -12.23 12.35
C SER A 97 17.71 -12.66 11.13
N MET A 98 18.40 -11.72 10.49
CA MET A 98 19.31 -12.04 9.37
C MET A 98 20.44 -12.96 9.84
N GLN A 99 20.94 -12.74 11.05
CA GLN A 99 22.00 -13.54 11.66
C GLN A 99 21.55 -14.98 11.90
N GLU A 100 20.33 -15.19 12.40
CA GLU A 100 19.75 -16.53 12.56
C GLU A 100 19.56 -17.24 11.23
N TYR A 101 19.03 -16.54 10.21
CA TYR A 101 18.93 -17.10 8.86
C TYR A 101 20.29 -17.57 8.32
N VAL A 102 21.31 -16.70 8.37
CA VAL A 102 22.65 -17.04 7.91
C VAL A 102 23.24 -18.21 8.71
N ALA A 103 23.06 -18.20 10.03
CA ALA A 103 23.54 -19.28 10.90
C ALA A 103 22.87 -20.61 10.54
N ASP A 104 21.55 -20.64 10.37
CA ASP A 104 20.81 -21.86 10.08
C ASP A 104 21.16 -22.44 8.69
N VAL A 105 21.37 -21.57 7.69
CA VAL A 105 21.86 -22.00 6.37
C VAL A 105 23.26 -22.60 6.46
N VAL A 106 24.20 -21.88 7.10
CA VAL A 106 25.62 -22.30 7.17
C VAL A 106 25.80 -23.54 8.05
N TYR A 107 25.24 -23.55 9.26
CA TYR A 107 25.36 -24.68 10.17
C TYR A 107 24.57 -25.89 9.69
N GLY A 108 23.37 -25.69 9.14
CA GLY A 108 22.59 -26.78 8.56
C GLY A 108 23.33 -27.48 7.42
N MET A 109 23.90 -26.71 6.48
CA MET A 109 24.68 -27.30 5.39
C MET A 109 25.95 -28.00 5.91
N LYS A 110 26.66 -27.37 6.85
CA LYS A 110 27.87 -27.94 7.47
C LYS A 110 27.58 -29.28 8.14
N GLU A 111 26.51 -29.36 8.94
CA GLU A 111 26.13 -30.57 9.66
C GLU A 111 25.88 -31.73 8.69
N VAL A 112 25.11 -31.49 7.63
CA VAL A 112 24.85 -32.52 6.61
C VAL A 112 26.14 -32.95 5.92
N CYS A 113 27.01 -32.01 5.54
CA CYS A 113 28.27 -32.34 4.88
C CYS A 113 29.21 -33.17 5.76
N ASP A 114 29.35 -32.78 7.04
CA ASP A 114 30.21 -33.46 8.01
C ASP A 114 29.72 -34.89 8.28
N LEU A 115 28.40 -35.09 8.42
CA LEU A 115 27.80 -36.41 8.61
C LEU A 115 27.96 -37.31 7.38
N GLU A 116 27.80 -36.74 6.19
CA GLU A 116 27.86 -37.51 4.94
C GLU A 116 29.28 -37.69 4.40
N GLY A 117 30.28 -37.02 4.97
CA GLY A 117 31.68 -37.09 4.59
C GLY A 117 31.97 -36.45 3.23
N VAL A 118 31.24 -35.39 2.87
CA VAL A 118 31.38 -34.66 1.59
C VAL A 118 31.96 -33.26 1.84
N PRO A 119 32.65 -32.65 0.85
CA PRO A 119 33.21 -31.31 1.03
C PRO A 119 32.11 -30.26 1.23
N HIS A 120 32.44 -29.16 1.90
CA HIS A 120 31.53 -28.03 2.07
C HIS A 120 31.44 -27.24 0.75
N PRO A 121 30.23 -26.96 0.23
CA PRO A 121 30.06 -26.19 -1.01
C PRO A 121 30.22 -24.69 -0.77
N ASN A 122 30.34 -23.93 -1.86
CA ASN A 122 30.09 -22.49 -1.81
C ASN A 122 28.59 -22.23 -1.70
N LEU A 123 28.19 -21.38 -0.75
CA LEU A 123 26.79 -21.03 -0.54
C LEU A 123 26.43 -19.75 -1.28
N VAL A 124 25.28 -19.75 -1.95
CA VAL A 124 24.70 -18.59 -2.64
C VAL A 124 23.29 -18.37 -2.09
N SER A 125 22.90 -17.10 -1.90
CA SER A 125 21.51 -16.73 -1.64
C SER A 125 21.06 -15.61 -2.58
N GLU A 126 19.79 -15.66 -2.98
CA GLU A 126 19.17 -14.71 -3.89
C GLU A 126 18.20 -13.79 -3.12
N SER A 127 18.68 -13.24 -2.00
CA SER A 127 17.87 -12.48 -1.02
C SER A 127 17.54 -11.05 -1.49
N GLY A 128 16.93 -10.91 -2.68
CA GLY A 128 16.68 -9.62 -3.33
C GLY A 128 15.83 -8.66 -2.50
N ARG A 129 14.67 -9.12 -1.98
CA ARG A 129 13.79 -8.32 -1.11
C ARG A 129 14.53 -7.80 0.13
N ALA A 130 15.36 -8.63 0.73
CA ALA A 130 16.10 -8.26 1.94
C ALA A 130 17.12 -7.15 1.70
N ILE A 131 17.74 -7.13 0.52
CA ILE A 131 18.71 -6.11 0.11
C ILE A 131 18.00 -4.80 -0.27
N THR A 132 16.85 -4.90 -0.94
CA THR A 132 16.21 -3.76 -1.60
C THR A 132 15.09 -3.11 -0.79
N ALA A 133 14.41 -3.79 0.14
CA ALA A 133 13.22 -3.20 0.77
C ALA A 133 13.48 -1.83 1.42
N HIS A 134 14.58 -1.67 2.17
CA HIS A 134 14.85 -0.49 2.99
C HIS A 134 15.42 0.72 2.24
N HIS A 135 15.88 0.56 0.98
CA HIS A 135 16.64 1.61 0.30
C HIS A 135 15.79 2.76 -0.26
N SER A 136 14.47 2.57 -0.34
CA SER A 136 13.54 3.52 -0.94
C SER A 136 12.31 3.73 -0.05
N CYS A 137 11.74 4.93 -0.15
CA CYS A 137 10.48 5.31 0.46
C CYS A 137 9.74 6.28 -0.46
N VAL A 138 8.41 6.30 -0.35
CA VAL A 138 7.55 7.22 -1.10
C VAL A 138 7.15 8.36 -0.17
N ILE A 139 7.50 9.60 -0.53
CA ILE A 139 7.06 10.79 0.18
C ILE A 139 5.89 11.41 -0.57
N THR A 140 4.77 11.62 0.11
CA THR A 140 3.58 12.27 -0.47
C THR A 140 2.98 13.30 0.46
N GLN A 141 2.28 14.26 -0.13
CA GLN A 141 1.58 15.32 0.58
C GLN A 141 0.12 14.93 0.81
N ILE A 142 -0.39 15.24 2.00
CA ILE A 142 -1.81 15.20 2.30
C ILE A 142 -2.46 16.50 1.80
N MET A 143 -3.40 16.36 0.88
CA MET A 143 -4.11 17.43 0.18
C MET A 143 -5.31 17.95 0.96
N GLY A 144 -5.90 17.08 1.78
CA GLY A 144 -7.12 17.40 2.50
C GLY A 144 -7.59 16.23 3.34
N GLU A 145 -8.66 16.51 4.07
CA GLU A 145 -9.32 15.59 4.96
C GLU A 145 -10.78 15.45 4.50
N ILE A 146 -11.21 14.21 4.30
CA ILE A 146 -12.60 13.86 4.02
C ILE A 146 -13.16 13.28 5.32
N ARG A 147 -14.29 13.82 5.78
CA ARG A 147 -15.04 13.28 6.92
C ARG A 147 -16.52 13.23 6.61
N SER A 148 -17.15 12.12 6.98
CA SER A 148 -18.59 11.88 6.82
C SER A 148 -19.47 12.92 7.56
N ASN A 149 -18.95 13.52 8.63
CA ASN A 149 -19.61 14.52 9.48
C ASN A 149 -19.17 15.97 9.19
N SER A 150 -18.35 16.21 8.15
CA SER A 150 -17.78 17.55 7.91
C SER A 150 -18.80 18.63 7.52
N ALA A 151 -19.96 18.22 6.99
CA ALA A 151 -21.04 19.10 6.59
C ALA A 151 -22.32 18.74 7.35
N GLY A 152 -22.72 19.61 8.29
CA GLY A 152 -24.01 19.53 8.96
C GLY A 152 -25.02 20.53 8.38
N VAL A 153 -26.31 20.18 8.43
CA VAL A 153 -27.40 21.14 8.20
C VAL A 153 -28.02 21.57 9.52
N ASP A 154 -28.72 22.71 9.54
CA ASP A 154 -29.50 23.08 10.72
C ASP A 154 -30.55 22.00 10.97
N THR A 155 -30.38 21.30 12.09
CA THR A 155 -31.26 20.22 12.46
C THR A 155 -32.49 20.73 13.15
N SER A 156 -32.67 22.03 13.48
CA SER A 156 -33.79 22.56 14.31
C SER A 156 -35.21 22.16 13.87
N GLU A 157 -36.14 22.13 14.83
CA GLU A 157 -37.53 21.68 14.63
C GLU A 157 -38.23 22.58 13.62
N ALA A 158 -38.74 21.98 12.55
CA ALA A 158 -39.47 22.68 11.51
C ALA A 158 -40.95 22.28 11.52
N GLU A 159 -41.83 23.26 11.27
CA GLU A 159 -43.27 23.01 11.19
C GLU A 159 -43.57 22.08 10.01
N GLY A 160 -44.20 20.93 10.29
CA GLY A 160 -44.54 19.94 9.28
C GLY A 160 -43.41 18.97 8.91
N GLU A 161 -42.32 18.89 9.68
CA GLU A 161 -41.26 17.91 9.46
C GLU A 161 -41.76 16.46 9.55
N HIS A 162 -41.23 15.58 8.70
CA HIS A 162 -41.59 14.17 8.75
C HIS A 162 -41.20 13.53 10.09
N TYR A 163 -41.99 12.56 10.55
CA TYR A 163 -41.74 11.87 11.83
C TYR A 163 -40.37 11.20 11.92
N PHE A 164 -39.73 10.90 10.77
CA PHE A 164 -38.38 10.33 10.73
C PHE A 164 -37.35 11.31 11.31
N VAL A 165 -37.43 12.58 10.92
CA VAL A 165 -36.57 13.65 11.44
C VAL A 165 -36.83 13.83 12.93
N LYS A 166 -38.10 13.89 13.32
CA LYS A 166 -38.50 14.03 14.71
C LYS A 166 -37.99 12.89 15.60
N ASN A 167 -38.18 11.64 15.19
CA ASN A 167 -37.73 10.48 15.97
C ASN A 167 -36.20 10.46 16.10
N MET A 168 -35.47 10.76 15.01
CA MET A 168 -34.01 10.84 15.05
C MET A 168 -33.53 11.98 15.98
N ARG A 169 -34.22 13.13 15.96
CA ARG A 169 -33.94 14.27 16.85
C ARG A 169 -34.20 13.93 18.32
N GLU A 170 -35.30 13.26 18.62
CA GLU A 170 -35.64 12.80 19.97
C GLU A 170 -34.59 11.81 20.49
N MET A 171 -34.13 10.91 19.62
CA MET A 171 -33.07 9.95 19.91
C MET A 171 -31.74 10.66 20.24
N ALA A 172 -31.30 11.59 19.40
CA ALA A 172 -30.09 12.39 19.65
C ALA A 172 -30.19 13.23 20.94
N SER A 173 -31.35 13.83 21.19
CA SER A 173 -31.59 14.67 22.38
C SER A 173 -31.67 13.86 23.69
N SER A 174 -32.09 12.60 23.62
CA SER A 174 -32.26 11.72 24.79
C SER A 174 -31.04 10.82 25.05
N PHE A 175 -29.95 10.97 24.29
CA PHE A 175 -28.74 10.15 24.39
C PHE A 175 -28.26 9.93 25.84
N ASP A 176 -28.12 11.00 26.64
CA ASP A 176 -27.60 10.91 28.02
C ASP A 176 -28.56 10.22 29.00
N GLN A 177 -29.82 10.01 28.59
CA GLN A 177 -30.84 9.33 29.39
C GLN A 177 -30.94 7.84 29.06
N GLN A 178 -30.29 7.40 27.98
CA GLN A 178 -30.30 6.01 27.56
C GLN A 178 -29.39 5.17 28.46
N THR A 179 -29.83 3.95 28.75
CA THR A 179 -29.04 2.97 29.51
C THR A 179 -28.45 1.89 28.62
N ASN A 180 -28.95 1.74 27.39
CA ASN A 180 -28.54 0.73 26.43
C ASN A 180 -28.02 1.38 25.15
N MET A 181 -26.71 1.63 25.10
CA MET A 181 -26.06 2.29 23.95
C MET A 181 -26.06 1.41 22.68
N GLN A 182 -26.12 0.08 22.83
CA GLN A 182 -26.21 -0.83 21.68
C GLN A 182 -27.58 -0.71 20.99
N GLU A 183 -28.65 -0.63 21.77
CA GLU A 183 -30.00 -0.43 21.25
C GLU A 183 -30.12 0.92 20.54
N LEU A 184 -29.51 1.96 21.11
CA LEU A 184 -29.44 3.28 20.48
C LEU A 184 -28.76 3.23 19.10
N TYR A 185 -27.63 2.52 18.99
CA TYR A 185 -26.93 2.31 17.73
C TYR A 185 -27.79 1.58 16.69
N ASN A 186 -28.41 0.48 17.11
CA ASN A 186 -29.25 -0.35 16.24
C ASN A 186 -30.45 0.43 15.72
N ASP A 187 -31.13 1.15 16.61
CA ASP A 187 -32.29 1.96 16.25
C ASP A 187 -31.86 3.11 15.31
N ALA A 188 -30.80 3.85 15.62
CA ALA A 188 -30.30 4.94 14.78
C ALA A 188 -29.93 4.45 13.37
N SER A 189 -29.23 3.31 13.28
CA SER A 189 -28.83 2.69 12.01
C SER A 189 -30.04 2.23 11.20
N GLN A 190 -31.01 1.58 11.85
CA GLN A 190 -32.26 1.18 11.20
C GLN A 190 -33.05 2.40 10.70
N TYR A 191 -33.15 3.46 11.49
CA TYR A 191 -33.85 4.68 11.09
C TYR A 191 -33.18 5.36 9.89
N LYS A 192 -31.85 5.39 9.82
CA LYS A 192 -31.12 5.91 8.67
C LYS A 192 -31.41 5.11 7.40
N GLU A 193 -31.40 3.77 7.49
CA GLU A 193 -31.73 2.90 6.36
C GLU A 193 -33.17 3.12 5.86
N GLN A 194 -34.12 3.15 6.79
CA GLN A 194 -35.53 3.42 6.47
C GLN A 194 -35.74 4.81 5.87
N ALA A 195 -35.02 5.83 6.36
CA ALA A 195 -35.08 7.18 5.81
C ALA A 195 -34.54 7.23 4.37
N LEU A 196 -33.45 6.52 4.08
CA LEU A 196 -32.91 6.43 2.74
C LEU A 196 -33.90 5.76 1.77
N ASP A 197 -34.58 4.71 2.21
CA ASP A 197 -35.63 4.06 1.40
C ASP A 197 -36.86 4.95 1.21
N ALA A 198 -37.28 5.67 2.25
CA ALA A 198 -38.34 6.66 2.16
C ALA A 198 -37.97 7.78 1.16
N PHE A 199 -36.72 8.23 1.15
CA PHE A 199 -36.22 9.19 0.15
C PHE A 199 -36.27 8.62 -1.28
N LYS A 200 -35.82 7.37 -1.50
CA LYS A 200 -35.92 6.70 -2.81
C LYS A 200 -37.36 6.61 -3.31
N LEU A 201 -38.31 6.43 -2.39
CA LEU A 201 -39.74 6.40 -2.66
C LEU A 201 -40.39 7.80 -2.74
N ARG A 202 -39.60 8.87 -2.65
CA ARG A 202 -40.03 10.29 -2.67
C ARG A 202 -40.97 10.68 -1.51
N VAL A 203 -40.89 9.94 -0.41
CA VAL A 203 -41.62 10.24 0.84
C VAL A 203 -40.89 11.34 1.64
N LEU A 204 -39.55 11.31 1.63
CA LEU A 204 -38.71 12.33 2.25
C LEU A 204 -38.09 13.25 1.21
N SER A 205 -37.91 14.52 1.60
CA SER A 205 -37.11 15.48 0.86
C SER A 205 -35.61 15.29 1.11
N LEU A 206 -34.78 15.88 0.24
CA LEU A 206 -33.33 15.90 0.43
C LEU A 206 -32.93 16.62 1.73
N GLU A 207 -33.64 17.69 2.09
CA GLU A 207 -33.38 18.44 3.32
C GLU A 207 -33.68 17.61 4.57
N GLU A 208 -34.80 16.85 4.58
CA GLU A 208 -35.13 15.95 5.69
C GLU A 208 -34.13 14.80 5.81
N LEU A 209 -33.71 14.21 4.68
CA LEU A 209 -32.67 13.18 4.69
C LEU A 209 -31.35 13.73 5.22
N ALA A 210 -30.95 14.94 4.81
CA ALA A 210 -29.74 15.60 5.31
C ALA A 210 -29.79 15.89 6.82
N LYS A 211 -30.96 16.28 7.36
CA LYS A 211 -31.14 16.44 8.81
C LYS A 211 -30.99 15.11 9.55
N ILE A 212 -31.57 14.02 9.00
CA ILE A 212 -31.45 12.68 9.58
C ILE A 212 -30.00 12.20 9.56
N GLU A 213 -29.28 12.39 8.45
CA GLU A 213 -27.85 12.04 8.37
C GLU A 213 -27.00 12.85 9.35
N THR A 214 -27.27 14.15 9.48
CA THR A 214 -26.56 15.02 10.44
C THR A 214 -26.77 14.52 11.88
N LEU A 215 -28.01 14.24 12.28
CA LEU A 215 -28.33 13.73 13.60
C LEU A 215 -27.77 12.31 13.84
N TYR A 216 -27.80 11.46 12.81
CA TYR A 216 -27.22 10.11 12.88
C TYR A 216 -25.72 10.19 13.21
N TRP A 217 -24.96 11.02 12.47
CA TRP A 217 -23.54 11.17 12.72
C TRP A 217 -23.23 11.80 14.08
N GLU A 218 -24.07 12.73 14.56
CA GLU A 218 -23.97 13.25 15.93
C GLU A 218 -24.13 12.14 16.98
N ILE A 219 -25.09 11.22 16.81
CA ILE A 219 -25.25 10.06 17.70
C ILE A 219 -24.02 9.15 17.62
N MET A 220 -23.51 8.88 16.41
CA MET A 220 -22.34 8.02 16.21
C MET A 220 -21.08 8.59 16.88
N GLU A 221 -20.81 9.89 16.77
CA GLU A 221 -19.70 10.55 17.46
C GLU A 221 -19.80 10.39 18.98
N ARG A 222 -20.99 10.60 19.54
CA ARG A 222 -21.22 10.45 20.99
C ARG A 222 -21.08 9.01 21.45
N LEU A 223 -21.50 8.04 20.63
CA LEU A 223 -21.26 6.61 20.88
C LEU A 223 -19.76 6.29 20.89
N GLN A 224 -18.99 6.81 19.93
CA GLN A 224 -17.54 6.63 19.88
C GLN A 224 -16.87 7.18 21.15
N GLU A 225 -17.22 8.39 21.57
CA GLU A 225 -16.70 8.98 22.82
C GLU A 225 -17.06 8.15 24.06
N TYR A 226 -18.27 7.59 24.12
CA TYR A 226 -18.70 6.72 25.20
C TYR A 226 -17.89 5.42 25.25
N TYR A 227 -17.69 4.75 24.10
CA TYR A 227 -17.01 3.47 24.00
C TYR A 227 -15.48 3.57 24.04
N ALA A 228 -14.89 4.74 23.76
CA ALA A 228 -13.46 5.00 23.89
C ALA A 228 -12.91 4.74 25.32
N HIS A 229 -13.77 4.68 26.34
CA HIS A 229 -13.42 4.40 27.73
C HIS A 229 -14.07 3.13 28.29
N ALA A 230 -14.75 2.35 27.45
CA ALA A 230 -15.41 1.12 27.88
C ALA A 230 -14.45 -0.06 27.91
N ASP A 231 -14.60 -0.94 28.91
CA ASP A 231 -13.84 -2.20 28.98
C ASP A 231 -14.23 -3.20 27.89
N TYR A 232 -15.43 -3.04 27.30
CA TYR A 232 -15.98 -3.91 26.28
C TYR A 232 -16.74 -3.09 25.23
N VAL A 233 -16.36 -3.27 23.97
CA VAL A 233 -17.02 -2.70 22.80
C VAL A 233 -17.69 -3.83 22.00
N PRO A 234 -19.01 -3.80 21.81
CA PRO A 234 -19.73 -4.75 20.97
C PRO A 234 -19.17 -4.81 19.54
N GLU A 235 -19.20 -5.98 18.90
CA GLU A 235 -18.61 -6.22 17.57
C GLU A 235 -19.12 -5.24 16.50
N GLU A 236 -20.42 -4.98 16.49
CA GLU A 236 -21.10 -4.05 15.57
C GLU A 236 -20.63 -2.59 15.70
N LEU A 237 -20.00 -2.24 16.83
CA LEU A 237 -19.48 -0.91 17.13
C LEU A 237 -17.95 -0.83 17.00
N GLN A 238 -17.27 -1.96 16.77
CA GLN A 238 -15.80 -1.94 16.55
C GLN A 238 -15.46 -1.24 15.23
N GLU A 239 -16.32 -1.35 14.21
CA GLU A 239 -16.18 -0.63 12.93
C GLU A 239 -16.50 0.87 13.04
N LEU A 240 -17.05 1.32 14.18
CA LEU A 240 -17.42 2.73 14.36
C LEU A 240 -16.20 3.64 14.25
N ASP A 241 -15.06 3.21 14.81
CA ASP A 241 -13.79 3.94 14.73
C ASP A 241 -13.34 4.13 13.27
N TYR A 242 -13.47 3.12 12.44
CA TYR A 242 -13.15 3.21 11.02
C TYR A 242 -14.16 4.09 10.26
N SER A 243 -15.46 3.91 10.50
CA SER A 243 -16.53 4.64 9.80
C SER A 243 -16.56 6.15 10.11
N LEU A 244 -16.17 6.53 11.34
CA LEU A 244 -16.00 7.92 11.76
C LEU A 244 -14.58 8.44 11.53
N SER A 245 -13.63 7.56 11.18
CA SER A 245 -12.26 7.97 10.93
C SER A 245 -12.20 8.99 9.81
N SER A 246 -11.24 9.89 9.93
CA SER A 246 -10.97 10.81 8.84
C SER A 246 -10.31 10.05 7.70
N GLN A 247 -10.58 10.43 6.46
CA GLN A 247 -9.84 9.94 5.31
C GLN A 247 -8.88 11.03 4.85
N TYR A 248 -7.58 10.76 4.92
CA TYR A 248 -6.57 11.71 4.49
C TYR A 248 -6.21 11.47 3.02
N LEU A 249 -6.53 12.47 2.19
CA LEU A 249 -6.34 12.42 0.75
C LEU A 249 -4.88 12.70 0.40
N CYS A 250 -4.17 11.69 -0.10
CA CYS A 250 -2.75 11.74 -0.38
C CYS A 250 -2.50 11.93 -1.88
N ASN A 251 -1.62 12.86 -2.25
CA ASN A 251 -1.28 13.17 -3.65
C ASN A 251 -0.33 12.13 -4.27
N PHE A 252 -0.79 10.89 -4.39
CA PHE A 252 -0.06 9.79 -5.03
C PHE A 252 -1.07 8.78 -5.62
N SER A 253 -0.59 7.63 -6.08
CA SER A 253 -1.46 6.52 -6.48
C SER A 253 -0.96 5.22 -5.84
N VAL A 254 -1.86 4.50 -5.16
CA VAL A 254 -1.62 3.19 -4.55
C VAL A 254 -1.22 2.19 -5.64
N PHE A 255 -1.96 2.14 -6.74
CA PHE A 255 -1.69 1.25 -7.87
C PHE A 255 -0.30 1.44 -8.50
N GLN A 256 0.25 2.66 -8.43
CA GLN A 256 1.55 2.98 -8.99
C GLN A 256 2.70 2.80 -7.99
N SER A 257 2.47 3.04 -6.69
CA SER A 257 3.55 3.21 -5.69
C SER A 257 3.48 2.26 -4.50
N ALA A 258 2.37 1.55 -4.34
CA ALA A 258 2.09 0.57 -3.29
C ALA A 258 1.28 -0.61 -3.87
N ALA A 259 1.72 -1.12 -5.02
CA ALA A 259 1.01 -2.14 -5.78
C ALA A 259 0.81 -3.44 -4.99
N ASP A 260 1.79 -3.84 -4.15
CA ASP A 260 1.64 -5.04 -3.32
C ASP A 260 0.58 -4.85 -2.22
N THR A 261 0.39 -3.63 -1.70
CA THR A 261 -0.69 -3.34 -0.74
C THR A 261 -2.05 -3.62 -1.37
N TRP A 262 -2.25 -3.21 -2.62
CA TRP A 262 -3.47 -3.51 -3.36
C TRP A 262 -3.60 -4.98 -3.78
N ALA A 263 -2.51 -5.61 -4.22
CA ALA A 263 -2.57 -6.93 -4.85
C ALA A 263 -2.60 -8.10 -3.85
N ILE A 264 -1.94 -7.96 -2.70
CA ILE A 264 -1.71 -9.05 -1.74
C ILE A 264 -1.78 -8.58 -0.27
N ASP A 265 -2.43 -7.45 0.02
CA ASP A 265 -2.57 -6.89 1.38
C ASP A 265 -1.23 -6.69 2.11
N GLN A 266 -0.17 -6.39 1.37
CA GLN A 266 1.16 -6.14 1.97
C GLN A 266 1.14 -4.87 2.81
N LEU A 267 1.51 -5.01 4.09
CA LEU A 267 1.69 -3.88 4.99
C LEU A 267 2.95 -3.07 4.60
N LEU A 268 2.81 -1.75 4.64
CA LEU A 268 3.90 -0.79 4.49
C LEU A 268 3.89 0.13 5.72
N PRO A 269 5.03 0.36 6.40
CA PRO A 269 5.09 1.35 7.46
C PRO A 269 4.80 2.74 6.91
N VAL A 270 3.79 3.40 7.47
CA VAL A 270 3.44 4.79 7.13
C VAL A 270 3.64 5.68 8.34
N VAL A 271 4.41 6.76 8.18
CA VAL A 271 4.62 7.74 9.25
C VAL A 271 4.57 9.18 8.72
N PRO A 272 4.09 10.14 9.52
CA PRO A 272 4.39 11.55 9.30
C PRO A 272 5.90 11.75 9.23
N ILE A 273 6.38 12.59 8.32
CA ILE A 273 7.81 13.00 8.29
C ILE A 273 8.03 14.39 8.90
N SER A 274 6.98 14.95 9.48
CA SER A 274 6.97 16.25 10.16
C SER A 274 6.18 16.15 11.45
N ARG A 275 6.40 17.11 12.38
CA ARG A 275 5.69 17.19 13.67
C ARG A 275 5.84 15.96 14.57
N MET A 276 6.94 15.22 14.43
CA MET A 276 7.21 13.98 15.21
C MET A 276 7.33 14.20 16.73
N ASN A 277 7.44 15.44 17.17
CA ASN A 277 7.47 15.86 18.57
C ASN A 277 6.07 16.20 19.13
N GLU A 278 5.03 16.15 18.31
CA GLU A 278 3.64 16.36 18.70
C GLU A 278 2.93 15.02 18.84
N ARG A 279 1.93 14.95 19.70
CA ARG A 279 1.11 13.74 19.83
C ARG A 279 0.03 13.77 18.72
N PRO A 280 -0.11 12.71 17.91
CA PRO A 280 -1.22 12.60 16.97
C PRO A 280 -2.57 12.54 17.72
N ASP A 281 -3.58 13.20 17.15
CA ASP A 281 -4.87 13.43 17.79
C ASP A 281 -6.07 13.10 16.89
N VAL A 282 -5.82 12.53 15.70
CA VAL A 282 -6.84 12.08 14.75
C VAL A 282 -6.52 10.67 14.29
N ASN A 283 -7.48 9.76 14.37
CA ASN A 283 -7.39 8.47 13.70
C ASN A 283 -7.89 8.63 12.26
N CYS A 284 -7.08 8.20 11.29
CA CYS A 284 -7.46 8.29 9.89
C CYS A 284 -7.00 7.07 9.08
N SER A 285 -7.78 6.75 8.05
CA SER A 285 -7.31 5.93 6.93
C SER A 285 -6.71 6.84 5.85
N LEU A 286 -5.94 6.26 4.93
CA LEU A 286 -5.32 6.99 3.84
C LEU A 286 -6.00 6.62 2.52
N VAL A 287 -6.32 7.63 1.72
CA VAL A 287 -6.88 7.44 0.37
C VAL A 287 -6.01 8.20 -0.62
N ASP A 288 -5.89 7.69 -1.83
CA ASP A 288 -5.16 8.33 -2.91
C ASP A 288 -6.08 9.24 -3.75
N ILE A 289 -5.53 9.89 -4.78
CA ILE A 289 -6.28 10.80 -5.66
C ILE A 289 -6.90 10.11 -6.87
N THR A 290 -6.91 8.78 -6.92
CA THR A 290 -7.59 8.04 -7.97
C THR A 290 -9.11 8.10 -7.77
N CYS A 291 -9.85 7.73 -8.81
CA CYS A 291 -11.31 7.66 -8.74
C CYS A 291 -11.80 6.28 -8.32
N ASP A 292 -10.88 5.36 -8.03
CA ASP A 292 -11.17 3.99 -7.65
C ASP A 292 -11.24 3.89 -6.12
N SER A 293 -12.26 3.19 -5.62
CA SER A 293 -12.43 2.97 -4.18
C SER A 293 -11.35 2.10 -3.57
N ASP A 294 -10.65 1.31 -4.39
CA ASP A 294 -9.53 0.47 -3.97
C ASP A 294 -8.22 1.28 -3.82
N GLY A 295 -8.23 2.56 -4.22
CA GLY A 295 -7.14 3.52 -4.03
C GLY A 295 -6.98 3.96 -2.56
N LYS A 296 -6.92 3.01 -1.62
CA LYS A 296 -6.83 3.26 -0.18
C LYS A 296 -5.76 2.39 0.47
N ILE A 297 -5.28 2.85 1.62
CA ILE A 297 -4.52 2.07 2.58
C ILE A 297 -5.33 2.08 3.86
N ASP A 298 -5.79 0.90 4.25
CA ASP A 298 -6.66 0.67 5.40
C ASP A 298 -6.15 -0.48 6.27
N GLN A 299 -4.86 -0.81 6.17
CA GLN A 299 -4.18 -1.65 7.14
C GLN A 299 -2.85 -1.00 7.52
N PHE A 300 -2.67 -0.76 8.81
CA PHE A 300 -1.52 -0.09 9.37
C PHE A 300 -0.97 -0.89 10.55
N THR A 301 0.31 -0.68 10.85
CA THR A 301 0.88 -1.19 12.08
C THR A 301 1.05 -0.08 13.11
N VAL A 302 0.29 -0.18 14.20
CA VAL A 302 0.32 0.76 15.32
C VAL A 302 0.62 -0.02 16.59
N GLY A 303 1.76 0.28 17.24
CA GLY A 303 2.12 -0.39 18.50
C GLY A 303 2.33 -1.91 18.38
N ARG A 304 2.64 -2.43 17.18
CA ARG A 304 2.71 -3.86 16.83
C ARG A 304 1.35 -4.58 16.73
N GLU A 305 0.28 -3.83 16.62
CA GLU A 305 -1.04 -4.35 16.26
C GLU A 305 -1.41 -3.85 14.87
N ILE A 306 -2.17 -4.67 14.14
CA ILE A 306 -2.71 -4.30 12.83
C ILE A 306 -4.03 -3.58 13.08
N THR A 307 -4.17 -2.37 12.55
CA THR A 307 -5.34 -1.51 12.73
C THR A 307 -5.76 -0.90 11.40
N ASP A 308 -7.06 -0.63 11.24
CA ASP A 308 -7.58 -0.05 9.99
C ASP A 308 -7.44 1.48 9.93
N VAL A 309 -6.91 2.06 11.00
CA VAL A 309 -6.70 3.50 11.17
C VAL A 309 -5.29 3.77 11.70
N LEU A 310 -4.74 4.91 11.29
CA LEU A 310 -3.43 5.41 11.69
C LEU A 310 -3.61 6.70 12.52
N PRO A 311 -2.99 6.80 13.72
CA PRO A 311 -2.93 8.05 14.47
C PRO A 311 -2.08 9.10 13.73
N MET A 312 -2.69 10.22 13.39
CA MET A 312 -2.11 11.33 12.65
C MET A 312 -2.40 12.68 13.31
N HIS A 313 -1.65 13.72 12.92
CA HIS A 313 -1.89 15.07 13.38
C HIS A 313 -3.00 15.75 12.58
N LYS A 314 -3.84 16.56 13.23
CA LYS A 314 -4.75 17.48 12.53
C LYS A 314 -4.03 18.32 11.48
N LEU A 315 -4.65 18.44 10.30
CA LEU A 315 -4.17 19.31 9.22
C LEU A 315 -4.31 20.79 9.63
N GLN A 316 -3.25 21.57 9.42
CA GLN A 316 -3.28 23.00 9.68
C GLN A 316 -3.50 23.78 8.37
N PRO A 317 -4.38 24.81 8.36
CA PRO A 317 -4.62 25.59 7.15
C PRO A 317 -3.35 26.25 6.60
N ASN A 318 -3.07 26.05 5.31
CA ASN A 318 -1.89 26.57 4.59
C ASN A 318 -0.54 26.00 5.04
N GLU A 319 -0.50 24.94 5.84
CA GLU A 319 0.73 24.22 6.14
C GLU A 319 0.75 22.89 5.39
N PRO A 320 1.79 22.61 4.58
CA PRO A 320 1.89 21.33 3.91
C PRO A 320 2.18 20.23 4.95
N TYR A 321 1.53 19.09 4.78
CA TYR A 321 1.69 17.96 5.67
C TYR A 321 2.08 16.74 4.85
N TYR A 322 3.25 16.17 5.16
CA TYR A 322 3.85 15.09 4.38
C TYR A 322 3.95 13.81 5.21
N ILE A 323 3.80 12.70 4.50
CA ILE A 323 3.98 11.35 5.02
C ILE A 323 4.99 10.60 4.17
N GLY A 324 5.64 9.61 4.79
CA GLY A 324 6.49 8.64 4.13
C GLY A 324 5.88 7.25 4.22
N LEU A 325 5.81 6.55 3.09
CA LEU A 325 5.58 5.11 3.02
C LEU A 325 6.94 4.44 2.88
N PHE A 326 7.30 3.60 3.84
CA PHE A 326 8.62 2.98 3.93
C PHE A 326 8.58 1.53 3.46
N LEU A 327 9.77 0.97 3.25
CA LEU A 327 9.95 -0.41 2.78
C LEU A 327 9.40 -0.67 1.36
N THR A 328 9.30 0.38 0.54
CA THR A 328 8.77 0.31 -0.84
C THR A 328 9.82 -0.11 -1.87
N GLY A 329 11.09 -0.28 -1.48
CA GLY A 329 12.18 -0.51 -2.43
C GLY A 329 12.20 -1.89 -3.10
N ALA A 330 11.37 -2.83 -2.66
CA ALA A 330 11.26 -4.15 -3.28
C ALA A 330 9.92 -4.29 -4.03
N TYR A 331 9.98 -4.74 -5.29
CA TYR A 331 8.85 -5.03 -6.20
C TYR A 331 7.99 -3.83 -6.64
N GLN A 332 7.76 -2.82 -5.79
CA GLN A 332 6.77 -1.76 -6.03
C GLN A 332 6.98 -1.03 -7.36
N ASP A 333 8.20 -0.55 -7.64
CA ASP A 333 8.49 0.27 -8.83
C ASP A 333 8.28 -0.47 -10.15
N VAL A 334 8.41 -1.80 -10.14
CA VAL A 334 8.29 -2.63 -11.35
C VAL A 334 6.86 -3.09 -11.56
N MET A 335 6.09 -3.25 -10.47
CA MET A 335 4.71 -3.72 -10.51
C MET A 335 3.68 -2.60 -10.63
N GLY A 336 4.07 -1.35 -10.41
CA GLY A 336 3.17 -0.20 -10.50
C GLY A 336 2.50 -0.05 -11.88
N ASP A 337 1.18 0.14 -11.87
CA ASP A 337 0.37 0.40 -13.06
C ASP A 337 -0.03 1.89 -13.18
N MET A 338 -0.33 2.32 -14.40
CA MET A 338 -0.77 3.69 -14.71
C MET A 338 -2.28 3.87 -14.58
N HIS A 339 -2.86 3.37 -13.48
CA HIS A 339 -4.28 3.55 -13.20
C HIS A 339 -4.63 5.05 -13.21
N ASN A 340 -5.75 5.42 -13.84
CA ASN A 340 -6.11 6.82 -14.10
C ASN A 340 -5.06 7.67 -14.84
N LEU A 341 -4.12 7.03 -15.55
CA LEU A 341 -3.03 7.69 -16.27
C LEU A 341 -2.06 8.43 -15.32
N PHE A 342 -2.03 8.10 -14.03
CA PHE A 342 -0.97 8.53 -13.14
C PHE A 342 0.30 7.74 -13.47
N GLY A 343 1.35 8.43 -13.91
CA GLY A 343 2.61 7.77 -14.25
C GLY A 343 3.59 7.74 -13.07
N ARG A 344 4.86 7.49 -13.35
CA ARG A 344 5.90 7.35 -12.32
C ARG A 344 6.09 8.62 -11.51
N LEU A 345 6.45 8.43 -10.24
CA LEU A 345 6.82 9.51 -9.34
C LEU A 345 8.16 10.16 -9.75
N ASN A 346 8.40 11.39 -9.28
CA ASN A 346 9.76 11.93 -9.26
C ASN A 346 10.60 11.10 -8.28
N GLU A 347 11.82 10.76 -8.68
CA GLU A 347 12.76 9.99 -7.88
C GLU A 347 14.03 10.82 -7.63
N VAL A 348 14.55 10.75 -6.41
CA VAL A 348 15.72 11.51 -5.97
C VAL A 348 16.68 10.56 -5.28
N HIS A 349 17.91 10.49 -5.77
CA HIS A 349 18.96 9.68 -5.16
C HIS A 349 19.75 10.54 -4.18
N ILE A 350 19.69 10.17 -2.91
CA ILE A 350 20.31 10.92 -1.81
C ILE A 350 21.51 10.13 -1.32
N PHE A 351 22.67 10.78 -1.30
CA PHE A 351 23.90 10.21 -0.75
C PHE A 351 24.31 10.95 0.50
N SER A 352 24.68 10.20 1.53
CA SER A 352 25.22 10.71 2.78
C SER A 352 26.55 10.01 3.08
N TYR A 353 27.55 10.79 3.47
CA TYR A 353 28.84 10.29 3.94
C TYR A 353 29.42 11.28 4.95
N ASP A 354 30.10 10.77 5.98
CA ASP A 354 30.48 11.50 7.20
C ASP A 354 31.35 12.76 6.96
N ASP A 355 32.00 12.86 5.80
CA ASP A 355 32.90 13.97 5.45
C ASP A 355 32.19 15.11 4.70
N ASP A 356 30.90 14.98 4.36
CA ASP A 356 30.15 16.05 3.68
C ASP A 356 29.73 17.13 4.70
N PRO A 357 30.02 18.42 4.43
CA PRO A 357 29.67 19.50 5.36
C PRO A 357 28.16 19.73 5.52
N GLU A 358 27.32 19.25 4.59
CA GLU A 358 25.85 19.32 4.66
C GLU A 358 25.22 17.97 5.03
N ASP A 359 26.02 16.99 5.47
CA ASP A 359 25.68 15.60 5.80
C ASP A 359 25.12 14.75 4.64
N PHE A 360 24.54 15.37 3.61
CA PHE A 360 24.03 14.70 2.41
C PHE A 360 24.07 15.60 1.17
N TYR A 361 24.02 14.97 0.00
CA TYR A 361 23.78 15.66 -1.27
C TYR A 361 22.82 14.85 -2.16
N ILE A 362 22.21 15.55 -3.12
CA ILE A 362 21.38 14.93 -4.15
C ILE A 362 22.28 14.57 -5.34
N GLU A 363 22.46 13.28 -5.60
CA GLU A 363 23.26 12.79 -6.72
C GLU A 363 22.48 12.90 -8.03
N GLU A 364 21.24 12.40 -8.04
CA GLU A 364 20.41 12.32 -9.23
C GLU A 364 18.96 12.71 -8.93
N VAL A 365 18.33 13.37 -9.90
CA VAL A 365 16.89 13.65 -9.91
C VAL A 365 16.32 13.10 -11.20
N VAL A 366 15.55 12.01 -11.09
CA VAL A 366 14.83 11.42 -12.20
C VAL A 366 13.43 11.99 -12.21
N LYS A 367 13.07 12.66 -13.31
CA LYS A 367 11.74 13.24 -13.46
C LYS A 367 10.70 12.14 -13.64
N GLY A 368 9.61 12.28 -12.90
CA GLY A 368 8.42 11.49 -13.07
C GLY A 368 7.74 11.75 -14.41
N THR A 369 6.70 10.97 -14.67
CA THR A 369 6.05 10.96 -15.98
C THR A 369 5.18 12.21 -16.18
N SER A 370 5.23 12.81 -17.36
CA SER A 370 4.34 13.92 -17.75
C SER A 370 3.05 13.40 -18.40
N VAL A 371 2.04 14.26 -18.52
CA VAL A 371 0.78 13.93 -19.21
C VAL A 371 1.05 13.55 -20.67
N GLU A 372 1.96 14.23 -21.36
CA GLU A 372 2.32 13.89 -22.74
C GLU A 372 3.01 12.52 -22.87
N ASP A 373 3.83 12.12 -21.89
CA ASP A 373 4.46 10.80 -21.88
C ASP A 373 3.40 9.70 -21.75
N VAL A 374 2.47 9.83 -20.79
CA VAL A 374 1.40 8.83 -20.60
C VAL A 374 0.48 8.77 -21.81
N LEU A 375 0.10 9.91 -22.38
CA LEU A 375 -0.71 9.94 -23.61
C LEU A 375 0.02 9.24 -24.78
N SER A 376 1.33 9.42 -24.89
CA SER A 376 2.13 8.76 -25.92
C SER A 376 2.17 7.23 -25.73
N ILE A 377 2.26 6.75 -24.48
CA ILE A 377 2.14 5.32 -24.14
C ILE A 377 0.78 4.78 -24.60
N MET A 378 -0.30 5.54 -24.34
CA MET A 378 -1.67 5.25 -24.77
C MET A 378 -1.91 5.45 -26.28
N GLN A 379 -0.85 5.59 -27.08
CA GLN A 379 -0.89 5.72 -28.54
C GLN A 379 -1.55 7.01 -29.05
N TYR A 380 -1.66 8.04 -28.22
CA TYR A 380 -1.99 9.38 -28.67
C TYR A 380 -0.74 10.11 -29.18
N ASN A 381 -0.96 11.17 -29.95
CA ASN A 381 0.10 12.08 -30.38
C ASN A 381 -0.13 13.46 -29.74
N PRO A 382 0.53 13.77 -28.60
CA PRO A 382 0.36 15.02 -27.89
C PRO A 382 0.60 16.27 -28.76
N LYS A 383 1.56 16.19 -29.69
CA LYS A 383 1.85 17.30 -30.63
C LYS A 383 0.69 17.55 -31.60
N ALA A 384 0.06 16.48 -32.10
CA ALA A 384 -1.12 16.60 -32.96
C ALA A 384 -2.31 17.16 -32.17
N MET A 385 -2.51 16.72 -30.92
CA MET A 385 -3.56 17.23 -30.03
C MET A 385 -3.39 18.72 -29.75
N ALA A 386 -2.18 19.17 -29.41
CA ALA A 386 -1.85 20.59 -29.21
C ALA A 386 -2.15 21.42 -30.46
N TYR A 387 -1.77 20.92 -31.64
CA TYR A 387 -2.07 21.57 -32.91
C TYR A 387 -3.59 21.70 -33.17
N ASP A 388 -4.35 20.65 -32.90
CA ASP A 388 -5.80 20.65 -33.09
C ASP A 388 -6.51 21.63 -32.15
N VAL A 389 -6.12 21.66 -30.88
CA VAL A 389 -6.64 22.63 -29.89
C VAL A 389 -6.32 24.05 -30.30
N LYS A 390 -5.07 24.32 -30.71
CA LYS A 390 -4.66 25.64 -31.21
C LYS A 390 -5.51 26.07 -32.41
N ARG A 391 -5.71 25.18 -33.38
CA ARG A 391 -6.54 25.46 -34.56
C ARG A 391 -7.99 25.78 -34.18
N LEU A 392 -8.56 25.11 -33.17
CA LEU A 392 -9.90 25.41 -32.67
C LEU A 392 -9.95 26.79 -32.01
N ILE A 393 -8.95 27.15 -31.20
CA ILE A 393 -8.83 28.47 -30.57
C ILE A 393 -8.70 29.56 -31.65
N ASP A 394 -7.81 29.40 -32.62
CA ASP A 394 -7.59 30.37 -33.71
C ASP A 394 -8.87 30.63 -34.52
N LYS A 395 -9.70 29.59 -34.72
CA LYS A 395 -11.01 29.72 -35.36
C LYS A 395 -11.97 30.59 -34.54
N GLN A 396 -12.01 30.42 -33.22
CA GLN A 396 -12.85 31.24 -32.33
C GLN A 396 -12.35 32.68 -32.23
N VAL A 397 -11.03 32.89 -32.26
CA VAL A 397 -10.42 34.23 -32.33
C VAL A 397 -10.80 34.92 -33.64
N SER A 398 -10.70 34.21 -34.77
CA SER A 398 -11.07 34.73 -36.09
C SER A 398 -12.56 35.06 -36.21
N ALA A 399 -13.42 34.31 -35.51
CA ALA A 399 -14.86 34.57 -35.44
C ALA A 399 -15.24 35.72 -34.48
N GLY A 400 -14.29 36.24 -33.70
CA GLY A 400 -14.51 37.32 -32.74
C GLY A 400 -15.11 36.86 -31.40
N ASN A 401 -15.22 35.56 -31.16
CA ASN A 401 -15.77 35.01 -29.90
C ASN A 401 -14.76 35.03 -28.75
N ILE A 402 -13.45 35.02 -29.06
CA ILE A 402 -12.35 35.06 -28.10
C ILE A 402 -11.37 36.17 -28.49
N LYS A 403 -10.86 36.92 -27.52
CA LYS A 403 -9.84 37.95 -27.77
C LYS A 403 -8.49 37.28 -28.13
N PRO A 404 -7.69 37.82 -29.07
CA PRO A 404 -6.42 37.18 -29.47
C PRO A 404 -5.46 36.87 -28.32
N ARG A 405 -5.29 37.81 -27.38
CA ARG A 405 -4.43 37.63 -26.19
C ARG A 405 -4.93 36.50 -25.29
N GLU A 406 -6.24 36.32 -25.21
CA GLU A 406 -6.85 35.24 -24.44
C GLU A 406 -6.68 33.89 -25.16
N GLY A 407 -6.80 33.88 -26.50
CA GLY A 407 -6.51 32.69 -27.31
C GLY A 407 -5.09 32.15 -27.09
N VAL A 408 -4.07 33.02 -27.16
CA VAL A 408 -2.68 32.64 -26.86
C VAL A 408 -2.57 32.04 -25.45
N ARG A 409 -3.18 32.69 -24.45
CA ARG A 409 -3.15 32.19 -23.07
C ARG A 409 -3.77 30.80 -22.92
N TRP A 410 -4.83 30.49 -23.66
CA TRP A 410 -5.46 29.16 -23.66
C TRP A 410 -4.58 28.12 -24.36
N THR A 411 -3.89 28.47 -25.44
CA THR A 411 -2.93 27.59 -26.10
C THR A 411 -1.76 27.27 -25.17
N ASP A 412 -1.14 28.29 -24.57
CA ASP A 412 -0.03 28.13 -23.64
C ASP A 412 -0.44 27.29 -22.42
N PHE A 413 -1.66 27.50 -21.91
CA PHE A 413 -2.21 26.70 -20.81
C PHE A 413 -2.34 25.22 -21.19
N TYR A 414 -2.87 24.91 -22.37
CA TYR A 414 -3.04 23.52 -22.81
C TYR A 414 -1.69 22.81 -23.02
N GLU A 415 -0.72 23.48 -23.65
CA GLU A 415 0.63 22.94 -23.82
C GLU A 415 1.32 22.73 -22.46
N ALA A 416 1.15 23.67 -21.51
CA ALA A 416 1.66 23.52 -20.15
C ALA A 416 1.01 22.35 -19.41
N CYS A 417 -0.28 22.07 -19.63
CA CYS A 417 -0.95 20.88 -19.08
C CYS A 417 -0.36 19.58 -19.64
N LEU A 418 -0.07 19.52 -20.95
CA LEU A 418 0.55 18.35 -21.56
C LEU A 418 1.96 18.08 -21.02
N SER A 419 2.78 19.12 -20.88
CA SER A 419 4.13 19.00 -20.29
C SER A 419 4.12 18.81 -18.76
N GLY A 420 2.94 18.93 -18.14
CA GLY A 420 2.77 18.89 -16.71
C GLY A 420 2.96 17.48 -16.14
N TYR A 421 3.39 17.42 -14.89
CA TYR A 421 3.42 16.20 -14.10
C TYR A 421 2.00 15.62 -13.95
N THR A 422 1.87 14.29 -13.90
CA THR A 422 0.55 13.64 -13.85
C THR A 422 -0.20 13.85 -12.53
N TYR A 423 0.51 14.16 -11.44
CA TYR A 423 -0.07 14.37 -10.12
C TYR A 423 -0.53 15.81 -9.88
N LEU A 424 -1.34 16.01 -8.83
CA LEU A 424 -1.92 17.32 -8.54
C LEU A 424 -0.83 18.32 -8.13
N LYS A 425 -1.01 19.58 -8.52
CA LYS A 425 -0.14 20.67 -8.10
C LYS A 425 -0.48 21.10 -6.68
N THR A 426 0.50 21.06 -5.79
CA THR A 426 0.39 21.47 -4.39
C THR A 426 0.91 22.90 -4.20
N GLY A 427 0.09 23.89 -4.54
CA GLY A 427 0.43 25.31 -4.40
C GLY A 427 -0.24 26.19 -5.45
N LYS A 428 -0.65 27.40 -5.04
CA LYS A 428 -1.50 28.35 -5.79
C LYS A 428 -1.04 28.67 -7.21
#